data_AF-A0A1G8WKX6-F1
#
_entry.id   AF-A0A1G8WKX6-F1
#
_cell.length_a   1.000
_cell.length_b   1.000
_cell.length_c   1.000
_cell.angle_alpha   90.00
_cell.angle_beta   90.00
_cell.angle_gamma   90.00
#
_symmetry.space_group_name_H-M   'P 1'
#
loop_
_entity.id
_entity.type
_entity.pdbx_description
1 polymer ?
#
loop_
_entity_poly.entity_id
_entity_poly.type
_entity_poly.pdbx_seq_one_letter_code
_entity_poly.pdbx_strand_id
1 'polypeptide(L)'
;MVGSSPAVLQETDIDTSSQVGLVGWKLIPGMARQFDISQFIVSALETVAGKDKLVNATALLVGPENGARVTINANEAAHYEYGAALASDAVLDAMNGLTVGVSELEMGNRLNRDGQYNNVVTIGAFGDRFIKGNLYPTDNRLVKGDKVALTVSYKGGLSSRSGYAVTNEEELAGVDEGYLEEVVMPYFEAYHYWLTNLKIGLRGGDFYDAFNNFYPQDTYGWHLCPGHLTADEEWLSSPFYKGSEAVVQSGMLFQVDFIPSQTGHNGVSAESTVLLADDELKQAIRVDYPDMWKRIESRRAYLRDELGIQLPEDVLPMAGTLAYYRPYMLNNEYALTIEN
;
A
#
# COMPACT_ATOMS: atom_id res chain seq x y z
N MET A 1 -33.43 8.95 26.74
CA MET A 1 -32.58 10.15 26.73
C MET A 1 -31.16 9.69 26.56
N VAL A 2 -30.55 9.94 25.40
CA VAL A 2 -29.10 9.74 25.25
C VAL A 2 -28.47 10.88 26.03
N GLY A 3 -27.78 10.57 27.13
CA GLY A 3 -27.09 11.57 27.94
C GLY A 3 -26.16 12.40 27.06
N SER A 4 -25.98 13.68 27.38
CA SER A 4 -24.96 14.49 26.73
C SER A 4 -23.59 13.81 26.93
N SER A 5 -22.72 13.84 25.91
CA SER A 5 -21.38 13.22 25.96
C SER A 5 -20.58 13.48 27.26
N PRO A 6 -20.69 14.65 27.93
CA PRO A 6 -20.03 14.86 29.22
C PRO A 6 -20.56 13.98 30.36
N ALA A 7 -21.85 13.64 30.39
CA ALA A 7 -22.43 12.85 31.48
C ALA A 7 -21.90 11.41 31.47
N VAL A 8 -21.77 10.79 30.29
CA VAL A 8 -21.21 9.43 30.16
C VAL A 8 -19.72 9.40 30.52
N LEU A 9 -18.97 10.44 30.16
CA LEU A 9 -17.54 10.53 30.50
C LEU A 9 -17.31 10.87 31.98
N GLN A 10 -18.23 11.59 32.63
CA GLN A 10 -18.20 11.83 34.08
C GLN A 10 -18.57 10.58 34.90
N GLU A 11 -19.41 9.71 34.34
CA GLU A 11 -19.74 8.39 34.91
C GLU A 11 -18.62 7.36 34.70
N THR A 12 -17.65 7.66 33.82
CA THR A 12 -16.48 6.82 33.60
C THR A 12 -15.37 7.25 34.56
N ASP A 13 -14.86 6.33 35.38
CA ASP A 13 -13.76 6.59 36.31
C ASP A 13 -12.43 6.63 35.54
N ILE A 14 -12.17 7.78 34.91
CA ILE A 14 -10.90 8.05 34.22
C ILE A 14 -9.88 8.50 35.27
N ASP A 15 -8.81 7.73 35.44
CA ASP A 15 -7.69 8.17 36.28
C ASP A 15 -7.00 9.39 35.65
N THR A 16 -7.17 10.53 36.31
CA THR A 16 -6.58 11.81 35.90
C THR A 16 -5.35 12.17 36.73
N SER A 17 -4.78 11.23 37.50
CA SER A 17 -3.54 11.45 38.26
C SER A 17 -2.34 11.71 37.35
N SER A 18 -2.38 11.22 36.10
CA SER A 18 -1.34 11.33 35.07
C SER A 18 -1.89 11.92 33.77
N GLN A 19 -1.11 11.86 32.69
CA GLN A 19 -1.58 12.24 31.35
C GLN A 19 -2.66 11.27 30.85
N VAL A 20 -3.61 11.79 30.09
CA VAL A 20 -4.68 11.01 29.44
C VAL A 20 -4.42 11.00 27.94
N GLY A 21 -4.16 9.81 27.41
CA GLY A 21 -3.90 9.60 25.98
C GLY A 21 -5.19 9.52 25.17
N LEU A 22 -5.27 10.28 24.09
CA LEU A 22 -6.34 10.21 23.10
C LEU A 22 -5.79 9.57 21.83
N VAL A 23 -6.46 8.52 21.36
CA VAL A 23 -6.10 7.82 20.13
C VAL A 23 -7.08 8.18 19.03
N GLY A 24 -6.56 8.71 17.93
CA GLY A 24 -7.29 8.91 16.68
C GLY A 24 -6.98 7.86 15.62
N TRP A 25 -7.17 8.22 14.35
CA TRP A 25 -7.06 7.35 13.18
C TRP A 25 -5.79 7.57 12.34
N LYS A 26 -5.12 8.73 12.43
CA LYS A 26 -3.91 9.04 11.66
C LYS A 26 -2.76 9.50 12.56
N LEU A 27 -1.60 8.88 12.39
CA LEU A 27 -0.36 9.34 12.97
C LEU A 27 0.19 10.52 12.16
N ILE A 28 0.10 11.72 12.70
CA ILE A 28 0.58 12.94 12.04
C ILE A 28 1.76 13.51 12.86
N PRO A 29 2.97 13.64 12.26
CA PRO A 29 4.12 14.23 12.93
C PRO A 29 3.83 15.64 13.46
N GLY A 30 4.28 15.92 14.68
CA GLY A 30 4.13 17.24 15.31
C GLY A 30 2.77 17.51 15.96
N MET A 31 1.80 16.60 15.90
CA MET A 31 0.46 16.75 16.50
C MET A 31 0.37 16.30 17.97
N ALA A 32 1.39 16.54 18.79
CA ALA A 32 1.44 16.04 20.18
C ALA A 32 0.24 16.44 21.07
N ARG A 33 -0.41 17.57 20.76
CA ARG A 33 -1.59 18.12 21.47
C ARG A 33 -2.76 18.43 20.54
N GLN A 34 -2.74 17.87 19.33
CA GLN A 34 -3.83 17.97 18.38
C GLN A 34 -4.43 16.58 18.20
N PHE A 35 -5.74 16.51 18.03
CA PHE A 35 -6.46 15.26 18.02
C PHE A 35 -7.29 15.17 16.76
N ASP A 36 -7.19 14.04 16.09
CA ASP A 36 -7.91 13.66 14.89
C ASP A 36 -9.16 12.85 15.24
N ILE A 37 -9.83 13.25 16.33
CA ILE A 37 -11.14 12.75 16.76
C ILE A 37 -12.12 13.92 16.85
N SER A 38 -13.43 13.65 16.93
CA SER A 38 -14.43 14.72 16.94
C SER A 38 -14.24 15.69 18.11
N GLN A 39 -14.23 17.00 17.81
CA GLN A 39 -13.93 18.06 18.78
C GLN A 39 -14.82 18.02 20.04
N PHE A 40 -16.08 17.60 19.92
CA PHE A 40 -16.97 17.52 21.08
C PHE A 40 -16.51 16.46 22.10
N ILE A 41 -15.83 15.38 21.66
CA ILE A 41 -15.23 14.36 22.54
C ILE A 41 -14.04 14.98 23.27
N VAL A 42 -13.16 15.66 22.52
CA VAL A 42 -12.00 16.37 23.07
C VAL A 42 -12.46 17.37 24.14
N SER A 43 -13.43 18.23 23.84
CA SER A 43 -13.91 19.23 24.79
C SER A 43 -14.58 18.65 26.03
N ALA A 44 -15.25 17.50 25.92
CA ALA A 44 -15.77 16.80 27.08
C ALA A 44 -14.65 16.25 27.97
N LEU A 45 -13.60 15.66 27.38
CA LEU A 45 -12.41 15.18 28.11
C LEU A 45 -11.60 16.33 28.70
N GLU A 46 -11.53 17.48 28.05
CA GLU A 46 -10.89 18.69 28.61
C GLU A 46 -11.58 19.12 29.92
N THR A 47 -12.89 18.93 30.04
CA THR A 47 -13.67 19.24 31.25
C THR A 47 -13.41 18.24 32.39
N VAL A 48 -13.14 16.97 32.06
CA VAL A 48 -12.92 15.89 33.04
C VAL A 48 -11.46 15.82 33.50
N ALA A 49 -10.51 15.78 32.55
CA ALA A 49 -9.09 15.58 32.83
C ALA A 49 -8.28 16.87 32.91
N GLY A 50 -8.78 17.97 32.34
CA GLY A 50 -8.04 19.19 32.13
C GLY A 50 -7.24 19.15 30.82
N LYS A 51 -7.32 20.24 30.06
CA LYS A 51 -6.68 20.39 28.73
C LYS A 51 -5.19 20.03 28.73
N ASP A 52 -4.44 20.48 29.73
CA ASP A 52 -2.98 20.28 29.80
C ASP A 52 -2.57 18.82 30.04
N LYS A 53 -3.51 17.93 30.41
CA LYS A 53 -3.26 16.50 30.60
C LYS A 53 -3.54 15.66 29.36
N LEU A 54 -4.26 16.19 28.37
CA LEU A 54 -4.61 15.44 27.16
C LEU A 54 -3.45 15.38 26.17
N VAL A 55 -3.02 14.19 25.78
CA VAL A 55 -1.92 13.98 24.82
C VAL A 55 -2.36 13.11 23.66
N ASN A 56 -1.86 13.40 22.46
CA ASN A 56 -2.09 12.51 21.32
C ASN A 56 -1.29 11.23 21.55
N ALA A 57 -2.00 10.10 21.61
CA ALA A 57 -1.45 8.78 21.91
C ALA A 57 -1.64 7.81 20.73
N THR A 58 -1.97 8.29 19.53
CA THR A 58 -2.19 7.46 18.33
C THR A 58 -0.99 6.55 18.02
N ALA A 59 0.22 7.02 18.32
CA ALA A 59 1.45 6.24 18.17
C ALA A 59 1.47 4.93 18.98
N LEU A 60 0.74 4.84 20.10
CA LEU A 60 0.64 3.59 20.88
C LEU A 60 0.01 2.45 20.07
N LEU A 61 -0.83 2.76 19.09
CA LEU A 61 -1.46 1.76 18.23
C LEU A 61 -0.70 1.58 16.91
N VAL A 62 -0.31 2.68 16.26
CA VAL A 62 0.15 2.64 14.87
C VAL A 62 1.55 3.23 14.67
N GLY A 63 2.24 3.60 15.75
CA GLY A 63 3.61 4.09 15.68
C GLY A 63 4.55 3.03 15.10
N PRO A 64 5.35 3.32 14.06
CA PRO A 64 6.14 2.30 13.37
C PRO A 64 7.26 1.69 14.24
N GLU A 65 7.63 2.32 15.36
CA GLU A 65 8.65 1.81 16.28
C GLU A 65 8.12 0.71 17.21
N ASN A 66 6.90 0.89 17.74
CA ASN A 66 6.40 0.10 18.86
C ASN A 66 4.86 0.04 18.97
N GLY A 67 4.13 0.44 17.93
CA GLY A 67 2.68 0.47 17.93
C GLY A 67 2.08 -0.93 18.03
N ALA A 68 1.03 -1.09 18.82
CA ALA A 68 0.42 -2.39 19.08
C ALA A 68 -0.14 -3.11 17.84
N ARG A 69 -0.37 -2.40 16.72
CA ARG A 69 -0.96 -2.92 15.48
C ARG A 69 0.04 -3.04 14.32
N VAL A 70 1.33 -2.76 14.56
CA VAL A 70 2.33 -2.73 13.46
C VAL A 70 2.94 -4.10 13.15
N THR A 71 2.72 -5.08 14.02
CA THR A 71 3.12 -6.48 13.80
C THR A 71 1.91 -7.40 13.93
N ILE A 72 1.91 -8.47 13.15
CA ILE A 72 0.82 -9.44 13.07
C ILE A 72 1.31 -10.85 13.38
N ASN A 73 0.43 -11.67 13.95
CA ASN A 73 0.69 -13.10 14.15
C ASN A 73 0.25 -13.93 12.92
N ALA A 74 0.42 -15.26 12.98
CA ALA A 74 0.08 -16.15 11.87
C ALA A 74 -1.41 -16.14 11.49
N ASN A 75 -2.33 -15.98 12.46
CA ASN A 75 -3.76 -15.90 12.21
C ASN A 75 -4.14 -14.62 11.46
N GLU A 76 -3.62 -13.50 11.91
CA GLU A 76 -3.80 -12.20 11.24
C GLU A 76 -3.16 -12.21 9.85
N ALA A 77 -1.97 -12.81 9.71
CA ALA A 77 -1.31 -12.99 8.42
C ALA A 77 -2.18 -13.76 7.41
N ALA A 78 -2.85 -14.82 7.85
CA ALA A 78 -3.77 -15.56 6.99
C ALA A 78 -5.00 -14.74 6.57
N HIS A 79 -5.52 -13.88 7.45
CA HIS A 79 -6.64 -13.00 7.12
C HIS A 79 -6.22 -11.90 6.13
N TYR A 80 -5.07 -11.29 6.35
CA TYR A 80 -4.55 -10.24 5.49
C TYR A 80 -4.04 -10.76 4.13
N GLU A 81 -3.52 -11.98 4.08
CA GLU A 81 -3.16 -12.62 2.80
C GLU A 81 -4.36 -12.78 1.88
N TYR A 82 -5.53 -13.12 2.43
CA TYR A 82 -6.75 -13.21 1.63
C TYR A 82 -7.07 -11.88 0.93
N GLY A 83 -7.05 -10.77 1.67
CA GLY A 83 -7.38 -9.46 1.09
C GLY A 83 -6.31 -8.95 0.11
N ALA A 84 -5.03 -9.15 0.43
CA ALA A 84 -3.92 -8.83 -0.49
C ALA A 84 -4.00 -9.65 -1.79
N ALA A 85 -4.26 -10.95 -1.69
CA ALA A 85 -4.45 -11.83 -2.84
C ALA A 85 -5.70 -11.45 -3.64
N LEU A 86 -6.81 -11.12 -2.97
CA LEU A 86 -8.03 -10.68 -3.63
C LEU A 86 -7.82 -9.38 -4.42
N ALA A 87 -7.11 -8.40 -3.85
CA ALA A 87 -6.77 -7.15 -4.54
C ALA A 87 -5.90 -7.44 -5.78
N SER A 88 -4.88 -8.27 -5.63
CA SER A 88 -4.02 -8.74 -6.72
C SER A 88 -4.82 -9.38 -7.86
N ASP A 89 -5.67 -10.35 -7.54
CA ASP A 89 -6.45 -11.10 -8.51
C ASP A 89 -7.50 -10.22 -9.20
N ALA A 90 -8.10 -9.28 -8.46
CA ALA A 90 -9.05 -8.31 -9.00
C ALA A 90 -8.39 -7.37 -10.01
N VAL A 91 -7.20 -6.85 -9.70
CA VAL A 91 -6.44 -6.02 -10.64
C VAL A 91 -6.02 -6.83 -11.86
N LEU A 92 -5.55 -8.07 -11.68
CA LEU A 92 -5.17 -8.91 -12.81
C LEU A 92 -6.36 -9.21 -13.73
N ASP A 93 -7.53 -9.52 -13.17
CA ASP A 93 -8.76 -9.72 -13.95
C ASP A 93 -9.17 -8.44 -14.69
N ALA A 94 -9.10 -7.28 -14.03
CA ALA A 94 -9.38 -5.99 -14.66
C ALA A 94 -8.39 -5.71 -15.81
N MET A 95 -7.08 -5.91 -15.61
CA MET A 95 -6.09 -5.76 -16.67
C MET A 95 -6.34 -6.71 -17.84
N ASN A 96 -6.75 -7.95 -17.58
CA ASN A 96 -7.09 -8.92 -18.62
C ASN A 96 -8.41 -8.59 -19.34
N GLY A 97 -9.27 -7.78 -18.72
CA GLY A 97 -10.51 -7.26 -19.30
C GLY A 97 -10.33 -5.98 -20.12
N LEU A 98 -9.13 -5.41 -20.21
CA LEU A 98 -8.87 -4.20 -20.98
C LEU A 98 -8.96 -4.48 -22.49
N THR A 99 -9.94 -3.84 -23.13
CA THR A 99 -10.09 -3.80 -24.59
C THR A 99 -10.62 -2.44 -24.99
N VAL A 100 -10.26 -1.94 -26.18
CA VAL A 100 -10.80 -0.66 -26.68
C VAL A 100 -12.32 -0.69 -26.65
N GLY A 101 -12.92 0.36 -26.08
CA GLY A 101 -14.36 0.51 -25.90
C GLY A 101 -14.91 0.02 -24.57
N VAL A 102 -14.15 -0.70 -23.74
CA VAL A 102 -14.61 -1.07 -22.39
C VAL A 102 -14.74 0.17 -21.51
N SER A 103 -15.75 0.23 -20.64
CA SER A 103 -15.95 1.38 -19.75
C SER A 103 -15.20 1.26 -18.43
N GLU A 104 -14.93 2.40 -17.81
CA GLU A 104 -14.39 2.48 -16.45
C GLU A 104 -15.29 1.73 -15.45
N LEU A 105 -16.62 1.86 -15.56
CA LEU A 105 -17.60 1.11 -14.76
C LEU A 105 -17.44 -0.41 -14.89
N GLU A 106 -17.19 -0.92 -16.10
CA GLU A 106 -16.94 -2.35 -16.32
C GLU A 106 -15.65 -2.81 -15.63
N MET A 107 -14.59 -1.99 -15.65
CA MET A 107 -13.36 -2.29 -14.90
C MET A 107 -13.56 -2.17 -13.39
N GLY A 108 -14.29 -1.15 -12.93
CA GLY A 108 -14.65 -0.97 -11.53
C GLY A 108 -15.41 -2.16 -10.96
N ASN A 109 -16.30 -2.77 -11.74
CA ASN A 109 -17.02 -3.99 -11.34
C ASN A 109 -16.11 -5.22 -11.21
N ARG A 110 -15.07 -5.34 -12.03
CA ARG A 110 -14.07 -6.42 -11.91
C ARG A 110 -13.17 -6.24 -10.69
N LEU A 111 -12.88 -4.98 -10.36
CA LEU A 111 -12.06 -4.62 -9.21
C LEU A 111 -12.77 -4.94 -7.88
N ASN A 112 -14.07 -4.66 -7.77
CA ASN A 112 -14.85 -4.89 -6.54
C ASN A 112 -15.35 -6.33 -6.44
N ARG A 113 -14.76 -7.14 -5.54
CA ARG A 113 -14.96 -8.59 -5.45
C ARG A 113 -15.46 -9.05 -4.10
N ASP A 114 -16.14 -10.18 -4.13
CA ASP A 114 -16.53 -11.01 -2.99
C ASP A 114 -17.27 -10.26 -1.86
N GLY A 115 -17.95 -9.16 -2.22
CA GLY A 115 -18.67 -8.28 -1.29
C GLY A 115 -17.78 -7.63 -0.22
N GLN A 116 -16.45 -7.65 -0.39
CA GLN A 116 -15.52 -7.08 0.58
C GLN A 116 -15.58 -5.55 0.54
N TYR A 117 -15.56 -4.92 1.71
CA TYR A 117 -15.46 -3.47 1.79
C TYR A 117 -14.07 -3.00 1.41
N ASN A 118 -14.01 -2.03 0.51
CA ASN A 118 -12.75 -1.36 0.17
C ASN A 118 -12.36 -0.35 1.26
N ASN A 119 -11.06 -0.24 1.51
CA ASN A 119 -10.48 0.77 2.40
C ASN A 119 -9.84 1.94 1.61
N VAL A 120 -9.97 1.94 0.28
CA VAL A 120 -9.71 3.06 -0.64
C VAL A 120 -10.88 3.21 -1.61
N VAL A 121 -10.99 4.36 -2.28
CA VAL A 121 -11.90 4.47 -3.43
C VAL A 121 -11.31 3.65 -4.57
N THR A 122 -12.07 2.69 -5.09
CA THR A 122 -11.69 1.88 -6.25
C THR A 122 -11.45 2.79 -7.46
N ILE A 123 -10.28 2.64 -8.09
CA ILE A 123 -9.88 3.42 -9.26
C ILE A 123 -9.96 2.51 -10.47
N GLY A 124 -10.85 2.84 -11.40
CA GLY A 124 -10.82 2.37 -12.77
C GLY A 124 -10.96 3.61 -13.64
N ALA A 125 -9.85 4.10 -14.17
CA ALA A 125 -9.80 5.40 -14.85
C ALA A 125 -9.02 5.33 -16.16
N PHE A 126 -9.56 5.97 -17.18
CA PHE A 126 -8.96 6.12 -18.50
C PHE A 126 -8.74 7.59 -18.84
N GLY A 127 -7.52 7.96 -19.21
CA GLY A 127 -7.13 9.36 -19.41
C GLY A 127 -6.91 10.11 -18.10
N ASP A 128 -7.30 11.38 -18.04
CA ASP A 128 -7.07 12.23 -16.87
C ASP A 128 -8.05 11.93 -15.72
N ARG A 129 -7.52 11.88 -14.50
CA ARG A 129 -8.29 11.61 -13.27
C ARG A 129 -8.85 12.89 -12.66
N PHE A 130 -9.81 12.75 -11.74
CA PHE A 130 -10.41 13.85 -10.96
C PHE A 130 -11.13 14.92 -11.80
N ILE A 131 -11.58 14.57 -13.01
CA ILE A 131 -12.37 15.48 -13.85
C ILE A 131 -13.63 15.90 -13.09
N LYS A 132 -13.80 17.21 -12.88
CA LYS A 132 -14.90 17.81 -12.09
C LYS A 132 -14.98 17.31 -10.64
N GLY A 133 -13.85 16.87 -10.07
CA GLY A 133 -13.80 16.36 -8.70
C GLY A 133 -14.45 14.99 -8.50
N ASN A 134 -14.72 14.26 -9.59
CA ASN A 134 -15.25 12.90 -9.49
C ASN A 134 -14.13 11.90 -9.15
N LEU A 135 -14.39 11.04 -8.16
CA LEU A 135 -13.45 10.03 -7.68
C LEU A 135 -13.75 8.62 -8.21
N TYR A 136 -14.94 8.42 -8.78
CA TYR A 136 -15.48 7.09 -9.08
C TYR A 136 -15.34 6.74 -10.58
N PRO A 137 -15.23 5.45 -10.93
CA PRO A 137 -15.32 5.00 -12.32
C PRO A 137 -16.60 5.51 -13.01
N THR A 138 -16.50 5.89 -14.28
CA THR A 138 -17.58 6.49 -15.06
C THR A 138 -17.98 5.68 -16.30
N ASP A 139 -18.88 6.21 -17.13
CA ASP A 139 -19.19 5.64 -18.45
C ASP A 139 -18.13 5.96 -19.51
N ASN A 140 -17.03 6.65 -19.14
CA ASN A 140 -15.88 6.87 -20.00
C ASN A 140 -15.33 5.54 -20.53
N ARG A 141 -14.99 5.51 -21.82
CA ARG A 141 -14.61 4.30 -22.55
C ARG A 141 -13.16 4.37 -22.99
N LEU A 142 -12.46 3.27 -22.81
CA LEU A 142 -11.05 3.15 -23.15
C LEU A 142 -10.84 3.37 -24.64
N VAL A 143 -9.96 4.30 -24.99
CA VAL A 143 -9.41 4.43 -26.34
C VAL A 143 -7.92 4.09 -26.34
N LYS A 144 -7.42 3.70 -27.52
CA LYS A 144 -6.01 3.37 -27.69
C LYS A 144 -5.14 4.60 -27.38
N GLY A 145 -4.09 4.40 -26.60
CA GLY A 145 -3.19 5.46 -26.12
C GLY A 145 -3.64 6.15 -24.84
N ASP A 146 -4.81 5.81 -24.28
CA ASP A 146 -5.23 6.36 -22.99
C ASP A 146 -4.26 5.97 -21.88
N LYS A 147 -4.07 6.88 -20.93
CA LYS A 147 -3.56 6.53 -19.60
C LYS A 147 -4.54 5.55 -18.96
N VAL A 148 -4.05 4.52 -18.30
CA VAL A 148 -4.86 3.56 -17.55
C VAL A 148 -4.40 3.57 -16.11
N ALA A 149 -5.34 3.63 -15.18
CA ALA A 149 -5.11 3.40 -13.76
C ALA A 149 -6.17 2.45 -13.20
N LEU A 150 -5.71 1.34 -12.62
CA LEU A 150 -6.53 0.31 -11.99
C LEU A 150 -6.03 0.10 -10.56
N THR A 151 -6.87 0.37 -9.56
CA THR A 151 -6.50 0.20 -8.15
C THR A 151 -7.70 -0.30 -7.35
N VAL A 152 -7.44 -1.29 -6.50
CA VAL A 152 -8.39 -1.69 -5.46
C VAL A 152 -7.62 -2.10 -4.22
N SER A 153 -8.25 -1.92 -3.07
CA SER A 153 -7.68 -2.33 -1.79
C SER A 153 -8.76 -2.92 -0.90
N TYR A 154 -8.35 -3.92 -0.13
CA TYR A 154 -9.13 -4.61 0.88
C TYR A 154 -8.34 -4.62 2.19
N LYS A 155 -8.94 -5.13 3.26
CA LYS A 155 -8.19 -5.38 4.50
C LYS A 155 -7.02 -6.33 4.21
N GLY A 156 -5.81 -5.88 4.48
CA GLY A 156 -4.58 -6.64 4.27
C GLY A 156 -3.77 -6.22 3.07
N GLY A 157 -4.28 -5.42 2.14
CA GLY A 157 -3.44 -4.94 1.06
C GLY A 157 -4.16 -4.26 -0.10
N LEU A 158 -3.38 -3.44 -0.80
CA LEU A 158 -3.75 -2.77 -2.04
C LEU A 158 -3.02 -3.42 -3.22
N SER A 159 -3.65 -3.40 -4.40
CA SER A 159 -2.97 -3.65 -5.67
C SER A 159 -3.30 -2.51 -6.63
N SER A 160 -2.29 -1.97 -7.32
CA SER A 160 -2.46 -0.91 -8.33
C SER A 160 -1.63 -1.17 -9.58
N ARG A 161 -2.17 -0.82 -10.75
CA ARG A 161 -1.45 -0.83 -12.02
C ARG A 161 -1.76 0.41 -12.83
N SER A 162 -0.71 1.11 -13.26
CA SER A 162 -0.84 2.24 -14.18
C SER A 162 0.14 2.19 -15.35
N GLY A 163 -0.31 2.71 -16.49
CA GLY A 163 0.44 2.68 -17.75
C GLY A 163 -0.40 3.21 -18.90
N TYR A 164 -0.13 2.74 -20.12
CA TYR A 164 -0.84 3.17 -21.32
C TYR A 164 -1.57 2.03 -22.04
N ALA A 165 -2.72 2.35 -22.62
CA ALA A 165 -3.53 1.44 -23.42
C ALA A 165 -2.97 1.26 -24.85
N VAL A 166 -1.82 0.59 -24.92
CA VAL A 166 -1.08 0.28 -26.14
C VAL A 166 -0.76 -1.21 -26.20
N THR A 167 -0.35 -1.69 -27.37
CA THR A 167 -0.06 -3.11 -27.61
C THR A 167 1.42 -3.43 -27.81
N ASN A 168 2.26 -2.42 -28.05
CA ASN A 168 3.68 -2.56 -28.35
C ASN A 168 4.44 -1.25 -28.07
N GLU A 169 5.77 -1.31 -28.21
CA GLU A 169 6.70 -0.20 -27.99
C GLU A 169 6.49 0.99 -28.92
N GLU A 170 6.27 0.76 -30.22
CA GLU A 170 6.08 1.83 -31.22
C GLU A 170 4.87 2.70 -30.86
N GLU A 171 3.77 2.06 -30.45
CA GLU A 171 2.58 2.75 -29.98
C GLU A 171 2.81 3.50 -28.68
N LEU A 172 3.59 2.94 -27.76
CA LEU A 172 3.94 3.60 -26.51
C LEU A 172 4.76 4.87 -26.77
N ALA A 173 5.82 4.76 -27.56
CA ALA A 173 6.68 5.88 -27.94
C ALA A 173 5.93 6.97 -28.72
N GLY A 174 4.91 6.59 -29.49
CA GLY A 174 4.04 7.55 -30.18
C GLY A 174 3.11 8.35 -29.26
N VAL A 175 2.85 7.88 -28.03
CA VAL A 175 1.99 8.53 -27.04
C VAL A 175 2.82 9.30 -26.01
N ASP A 176 3.89 8.68 -25.53
CA ASP A 176 4.76 9.19 -24.47
C ASP A 176 6.20 8.72 -24.75
N GLU A 177 6.91 9.51 -25.56
CA GLU A 177 8.29 9.25 -25.98
C GLU A 177 9.21 9.15 -24.75
N GLY A 178 9.96 8.05 -24.63
CA GLY A 178 10.87 7.80 -23.49
C GLY A 178 10.19 7.25 -22.23
N TYR A 179 8.86 7.06 -22.19
CA TYR A 179 8.18 6.56 -21.00
C TYR A 179 8.71 5.20 -20.51
N LEU A 180 9.05 4.30 -21.43
CA LEU A 180 9.53 2.97 -21.07
C LEU A 180 10.92 3.06 -20.40
N GLU A 181 11.85 3.80 -21.00
CA GLU A 181 13.25 3.88 -20.59
C GLU A 181 13.48 4.85 -19.42
N GLU A 182 12.73 5.96 -19.37
CA GLU A 182 12.94 7.04 -18.40
C GLU A 182 12.07 6.89 -17.15
N VAL A 183 10.94 6.18 -17.25
CA VAL A 183 9.98 6.02 -16.14
C VAL A 183 9.84 4.58 -15.71
N VAL A 184 9.42 3.71 -16.63
CA VAL A 184 9.01 2.33 -16.31
C VAL A 184 10.20 1.46 -15.90
N MET A 185 11.28 1.44 -16.67
CA MET A 185 12.47 0.63 -16.36
C MET A 185 13.13 1.07 -15.04
N PRO A 186 13.41 2.36 -14.79
CA PRO A 186 13.97 2.80 -13.50
C PRO A 186 13.05 2.52 -12.32
N TYR A 187 11.73 2.66 -12.50
CA TYR A 187 10.76 2.28 -11.47
C TYR A 187 10.81 0.78 -11.15
N PHE A 188 10.93 -0.06 -12.17
CA PHE A 188 11.01 -1.51 -12.00
C PHE A 188 12.33 -1.94 -11.33
N GLU A 189 13.44 -1.29 -11.67
CA GLU A 189 14.72 -1.45 -10.97
C GLU A 189 14.61 -1.04 -9.49
N ALA A 190 13.93 0.07 -9.19
CA ALA A 190 13.66 0.50 -7.83
C ALA A 190 12.77 -0.49 -7.06
N TYR A 191 11.80 -1.10 -7.74
CA TYR A 191 11.00 -2.20 -7.21
C TYR A 191 11.83 -3.41 -6.84
N HIS A 192 12.69 -3.84 -7.76
CA HIS A 192 13.61 -4.94 -7.52
C HIS A 192 14.55 -4.62 -6.35
N TYR A 193 15.12 -3.41 -6.31
CA TYR A 193 15.94 -2.94 -5.19
C TYR A 193 15.17 -3.00 -3.86
N TRP A 194 13.94 -2.49 -3.83
CA TRP A 194 13.10 -2.46 -2.63
C TRP A 194 12.88 -3.89 -2.09
N LEU A 195 12.49 -4.82 -2.97
CA LEU A 195 12.21 -6.21 -2.59
C LEU A 195 13.45 -6.98 -2.12
N THR A 196 14.63 -6.67 -2.67
CA THR A 196 15.85 -7.42 -2.40
C THR A 196 16.68 -6.86 -1.25
N ASN A 197 16.43 -5.61 -0.84
CA ASN A 197 17.15 -4.96 0.25
C ASN A 197 16.34 -4.87 1.56
N LEU A 198 15.04 -5.20 1.53
CA LEU A 198 14.22 -5.24 2.74
C LEU A 198 14.52 -6.49 3.57
N LYS A 199 14.73 -6.30 4.88
CA LYS A 199 14.99 -7.39 5.83
C LYS A 199 14.64 -6.99 7.26
N ILE A 200 14.41 -7.98 8.12
CA ILE A 200 14.22 -7.77 9.56
C ILE A 200 15.51 -7.19 10.17
N GLY A 201 15.35 -6.27 11.13
CA GLY A 201 16.44 -5.58 11.81
C GLY A 201 16.97 -4.35 11.09
N LEU A 202 16.46 -4.05 9.90
CA LEU A 202 16.85 -2.86 9.15
C LEU A 202 16.21 -1.60 9.76
N ARG A 203 16.99 -0.55 9.98
CA ARG A 203 16.50 0.75 10.45
C ARG A 203 15.89 1.54 9.29
N GLY A 204 14.67 2.03 9.46
CA GLY A 204 13.89 2.65 8.38
C GLY A 204 14.50 3.95 7.82
N GLY A 205 15.22 4.72 8.65
CA GLY A 205 15.99 5.87 8.17
C GLY A 205 17.14 5.47 7.24
N ASP A 206 17.84 4.38 7.56
CA ASP A 206 18.93 3.86 6.74
C ASP A 206 18.39 3.30 5.42
N PHE A 207 17.22 2.64 5.44
CA PHE A 207 16.52 2.24 4.21
C PHE A 207 16.22 3.45 3.33
N TYR A 208 15.63 4.48 3.93
CA TYR A 208 15.21 5.69 3.20
C TYR A 208 16.41 6.35 2.53
N ASP A 209 17.52 6.52 3.25
CA ASP A 209 18.73 7.13 2.70
C ASP A 209 19.34 6.25 1.58
N ALA A 210 19.38 4.92 1.76
CA ALA A 210 19.89 4.00 0.75
C ALA A 210 19.00 3.96 -0.51
N PHE A 211 17.68 3.92 -0.33
CA PHE A 211 16.71 3.96 -1.42
C PHE A 211 16.78 5.29 -2.17
N ASN A 212 16.87 6.42 -1.47
CA ASN A 212 17.02 7.73 -2.09
C ASN A 212 18.38 7.91 -2.79
N ASN A 213 19.43 7.20 -2.37
CA ASN A 213 20.69 7.20 -3.12
C ASN A 213 20.59 6.35 -4.41
N PHE A 214 19.82 5.26 -4.38
CA PHE A 214 19.61 4.38 -5.53
C PHE A 214 18.61 4.96 -6.54
N TYR A 215 17.48 5.46 -6.06
CA TYR A 215 16.36 6.02 -6.80
C TYR A 215 16.02 7.43 -6.26
N PRO A 216 16.79 8.47 -6.65
CA PRO A 216 16.70 9.78 -6.01
C PRO A 216 15.37 10.49 -6.15
N GLN A 217 14.86 11.01 -5.03
CA GLN A 217 13.64 11.81 -4.97
C GLN A 217 13.71 13.02 -5.90
N ASP A 218 14.84 13.72 -5.91
CA ASP A 218 15.04 14.93 -6.71
C ASP A 218 15.08 14.65 -8.22
N THR A 219 15.32 13.39 -8.62
CA THR A 219 15.33 12.95 -10.02
C THR A 219 13.96 12.41 -10.43
N TYR A 220 13.40 11.48 -9.67
CA TYR A 220 12.19 10.75 -10.05
C TYR A 220 10.89 11.30 -9.46
N GLY A 221 10.99 12.25 -8.53
CA GLY A 221 9.86 13.04 -8.03
C GLY A 221 8.86 12.28 -7.15
N TRP A 222 9.20 11.12 -6.59
CA TRP A 222 8.30 10.43 -5.66
C TRP A 222 8.05 11.29 -4.41
N HIS A 223 6.81 11.36 -3.91
CA HIS A 223 6.43 12.34 -2.88
C HIS A 223 6.22 11.76 -1.48
N LEU A 224 5.96 10.46 -1.39
CA LEU A 224 5.64 9.78 -0.14
C LEU A 224 6.85 9.02 0.42
N CYS A 225 6.66 8.35 1.55
CA CYS A 225 7.63 7.37 2.05
C CYS A 225 7.74 6.21 1.05
N PRO A 226 8.94 5.65 0.78
CA PRO A 226 9.11 4.53 -0.15
C PRO A 226 8.63 3.22 0.48
N GLY A 227 7.31 3.07 0.54
CA GLY A 227 6.59 2.00 1.20
C GLY A 227 6.04 2.43 2.56
N HIS A 228 5.05 1.68 3.02
CA HIS A 228 4.41 1.88 4.31
C HIS A 228 3.84 0.57 4.84
N LEU A 229 3.52 0.56 6.12
CA LEU A 229 2.76 -0.51 6.74
C LEU A 229 1.29 -0.43 6.30
N THR A 230 0.67 -1.59 6.18
CA THR A 230 -0.75 -1.78 5.89
C THR A 230 -1.35 -2.79 6.86
N ALA A 231 -2.67 -2.75 7.03
CA ALA A 231 -3.41 -3.67 7.90
C ALA A 231 -4.90 -3.66 7.48
N ASP A 232 -5.82 -3.39 8.40
CA ASP A 232 -7.22 -3.13 8.08
C ASP A 232 -7.39 -1.91 7.16
N GLU A 233 -6.60 -0.87 7.41
CA GLU A 233 -6.42 0.31 6.58
C GLU A 233 -5.31 0.10 5.55
N GLU A 234 -5.46 0.77 4.39
CA GLU A 234 -4.44 0.73 3.34
C GLU A 234 -3.14 1.36 3.83
N TRP A 235 -3.19 2.54 4.45
CA TRP A 235 -2.03 3.22 5.03
C TRP A 235 -2.08 3.33 6.56
N LEU A 236 -1.34 2.45 7.25
CA LEU A 236 -1.20 2.45 8.71
C LEU A 236 -0.22 3.55 9.18
N SER A 237 1.06 3.36 8.89
CA SER A 237 2.17 4.29 9.15
C SER A 237 3.38 3.86 8.33
N SER A 238 4.45 4.64 8.28
CA SER A 238 5.68 4.22 7.58
C SER A 238 6.90 4.33 8.48
N PRO A 239 7.76 3.30 8.54
CA PRO A 239 9.09 3.42 9.12
C PRO A 239 10.09 4.10 8.16
N PHE A 240 9.77 4.27 6.88
CA PHE A 240 10.72 4.70 5.84
C PHE A 240 10.66 6.22 5.61
N TYR A 241 11.27 6.97 6.51
CA TYR A 241 11.43 8.41 6.35
C TYR A 241 12.79 8.87 6.89
N LYS A 242 13.24 10.03 6.41
CA LYS A 242 14.53 10.61 6.81
C LYS A 242 14.65 10.72 8.32
N GLY A 243 15.71 10.12 8.87
CA GLY A 243 15.99 10.13 10.30
C GLY A 243 15.11 9.23 11.15
N SER A 244 14.29 8.35 10.54
CA SER A 244 13.52 7.34 11.28
C SER A 244 14.43 6.41 12.09
N GLU A 245 14.03 6.16 13.34
CA GLU A 245 14.65 5.21 14.26
C GLU A 245 13.90 3.86 14.29
N ALA A 246 12.74 3.77 13.61
CA ALA A 246 11.95 2.54 13.54
C ALA A 246 12.76 1.42 12.88
N VAL A 247 12.59 0.20 13.38
CA VAL A 247 13.28 -0.99 12.90
C VAL A 247 12.26 -1.93 12.28
N VAL A 248 12.57 -2.48 11.12
CA VAL A 248 11.77 -3.51 10.45
C VAL A 248 11.73 -4.76 11.32
N GLN A 249 10.54 -5.25 11.63
CA GLN A 249 10.30 -6.37 12.55
C GLN A 249 9.58 -7.53 11.84
N SER A 250 9.71 -8.73 12.40
CA SER A 250 8.82 -9.85 12.08
C SER A 250 7.37 -9.46 12.37
N GLY A 251 6.44 -9.87 11.51
CA GLY A 251 5.03 -9.52 11.59
C GLY A 251 4.67 -8.19 10.92
N MET A 252 5.62 -7.40 10.42
CA MET A 252 5.28 -6.17 9.69
C MET A 252 4.75 -6.50 8.29
N LEU A 253 3.55 -6.01 7.97
CA LEU A 253 2.93 -6.11 6.66
C LEU A 253 3.13 -4.80 5.90
N PHE A 254 3.83 -4.86 4.77
CA PHE A 254 4.18 -3.69 3.98
C PHE A 254 3.48 -3.66 2.63
N GLN A 255 3.20 -2.44 2.18
CA GLN A 255 2.87 -2.12 0.81
C GLN A 255 4.12 -1.59 0.08
N VAL A 256 4.38 -2.13 -1.10
CA VAL A 256 5.38 -1.56 -2.02
C VAL A 256 4.77 -0.36 -2.73
N ASP A 257 5.15 0.86 -2.33
CA ASP A 257 4.61 2.12 -2.88
C ASP A 257 5.67 3.24 -2.89
N PHE A 258 6.08 3.69 -4.08
CA PHE A 258 6.99 4.83 -4.29
C PHE A 258 6.76 5.43 -5.68
N ILE A 259 5.50 5.73 -6.00
CA ILE A 259 5.09 6.21 -7.32
C ILE A 259 5.91 7.46 -7.73
N PRO A 260 6.66 7.42 -8.85
CA PRO A 260 7.39 8.56 -9.35
C PRO A 260 6.45 9.60 -9.98
N SER A 261 6.90 10.84 -10.03
CA SER A 261 6.19 11.95 -10.66
C SER A 261 7.17 12.75 -11.52
N GLN A 262 7.25 12.39 -12.80
CA GLN A 262 8.14 13.04 -13.77
C GLN A 262 7.34 13.93 -14.72
N THR A 263 7.78 15.18 -14.89
CA THR A 263 7.07 16.13 -15.76
C THR A 263 7.14 15.67 -17.21
N GLY A 264 6.00 15.64 -17.89
CA GLY A 264 5.91 15.22 -19.29
C GLY A 264 5.47 13.77 -19.48
N HIS A 265 5.61 12.93 -18.46
CA HIS A 265 5.21 11.53 -18.51
C HIS A 265 3.95 11.24 -17.70
N ASN A 266 3.27 10.14 -18.02
CA ASN A 266 2.27 9.57 -17.10
C ASN A 266 2.94 8.94 -15.87
N GLY A 267 2.17 8.72 -14.80
CA GLY A 267 2.65 7.94 -13.65
C GLY A 267 2.77 6.44 -13.96
N VAL A 268 3.67 5.76 -13.27
CA VAL A 268 3.78 4.30 -13.24
C VAL A 268 3.48 3.79 -11.83
N SER A 269 2.74 2.68 -11.72
CA SER A 269 2.47 2.01 -10.45
C SER A 269 2.36 0.50 -10.64
N ALA A 270 2.89 -0.24 -9.66
CA ALA A 270 2.82 -1.69 -9.57
C ALA A 270 2.68 -2.17 -8.12
N GLU A 271 1.87 -1.51 -7.31
CA GLU A 271 1.84 -1.74 -5.87
C GLU A 271 1.32 -3.14 -5.51
N SER A 272 1.87 -3.72 -4.44
CA SER A 272 1.52 -5.04 -3.91
C SER A 272 2.01 -5.20 -2.48
N THR A 273 1.54 -6.24 -1.79
CA THR A 273 1.78 -6.44 -0.36
C THR A 273 2.80 -7.56 -0.09
N VAL A 274 3.67 -7.33 0.90
CA VAL A 274 4.61 -8.32 1.45
C VAL A 274 4.54 -8.38 2.96
N LEU A 275 4.82 -9.55 3.54
CA LEU A 275 4.94 -9.77 4.98
C LEU A 275 6.39 -10.05 5.35
N LEU A 276 6.89 -9.43 6.41
CA LEU A 276 8.18 -9.77 7.00
C LEU A 276 7.97 -10.84 8.06
N ALA A 277 8.67 -11.96 7.95
CA ALA A 277 8.51 -13.08 8.88
C ALA A 277 9.85 -13.75 9.19
N ASP A 278 10.20 -13.75 10.48
CA ASP A 278 11.30 -14.56 11.01
C ASP A 278 10.94 -16.05 11.04
N ASP A 279 11.89 -16.88 11.49
CA ASP A 279 11.73 -18.34 11.51
C ASP A 279 10.57 -18.81 12.39
N GLU A 280 10.28 -18.10 13.48
CA GLU A 280 9.16 -18.44 14.38
C GLU A 280 7.83 -18.19 13.69
N LEU A 281 7.63 -17.01 13.09
CA LEU A 281 6.40 -16.70 12.37
C LEU A 281 6.23 -17.57 11.13
N LYS A 282 7.31 -17.81 10.36
CA LYS A 282 7.30 -18.75 9.22
C LYS A 282 6.88 -20.15 9.67
N GLN A 283 7.37 -20.62 10.82
CA GLN A 283 7.00 -21.92 11.35
C GLN A 283 5.53 -21.98 11.81
N ALA A 284 5.04 -20.95 12.49
CA ALA A 284 3.63 -20.86 12.87
C ALA A 284 2.71 -20.89 11.64
N ILE A 285 3.04 -20.11 10.59
CA ILE A 285 2.29 -20.13 9.32
C ILE A 285 2.29 -21.52 8.68
N ARG A 286 3.45 -22.21 8.64
CA ARG A 286 3.54 -23.58 8.08
C ARG A 286 2.64 -24.59 8.80
N VAL A 287 2.56 -24.49 10.12
CA VAL A 287 1.80 -25.44 10.95
C VAL A 287 0.31 -25.12 10.92
N ASP A 288 -0.05 -23.87 11.16
CA ASP A 288 -1.44 -23.45 11.37
C ASP A 288 -2.16 -23.12 10.04
N TYR A 289 -1.43 -22.69 9.02
CA TYR A 289 -1.95 -22.23 7.73
C TYR A 289 -1.16 -22.81 6.53
N PRO A 290 -1.07 -24.15 6.39
CA PRO A 290 -0.26 -24.80 5.36
C PRO A 290 -0.66 -24.42 3.92
N ASP A 291 -1.93 -24.12 3.66
CA ASP A 291 -2.39 -23.68 2.34
C ASP A 291 -1.89 -22.27 1.99
N MET A 292 -1.81 -21.37 2.97
CA MET A 292 -1.20 -20.05 2.80
C MET A 292 0.29 -20.20 2.51
N TRP A 293 0.98 -21.05 3.28
CA TRP A 293 2.40 -21.33 3.06
C TRP A 293 2.67 -21.84 1.64
N LYS A 294 1.85 -22.78 1.14
CA LYS A 294 1.97 -23.29 -0.23
C LYS A 294 1.79 -22.19 -1.29
N ARG A 295 0.85 -21.25 -1.09
CA ARG A 295 0.68 -20.10 -2.00
C ARG A 295 1.92 -19.19 -1.98
N ILE A 296 2.46 -18.92 -0.80
CA ILE A 296 3.69 -18.13 -0.62
C ILE A 296 4.86 -18.78 -1.37
N GLU A 297 5.06 -20.09 -1.22
CA GLU A 297 6.12 -20.81 -1.93
C GLU A 297 5.93 -20.76 -3.45
N SER A 298 4.70 -20.94 -3.93
CA SER A 298 4.38 -20.83 -5.37
C SER A 298 4.69 -19.43 -5.91
N ARG A 299 4.36 -18.37 -5.17
CA ARG A 299 4.67 -16.99 -5.55
C ARG A 299 6.17 -16.72 -5.56
N ARG A 300 6.91 -17.23 -4.57
CA ARG A 300 8.37 -17.13 -4.53
C ARG A 300 9.02 -17.84 -5.72
N ALA A 301 8.52 -19.02 -6.10
CA ALA A 301 8.98 -19.73 -7.28
C ALA A 301 8.72 -18.91 -8.55
N TYR A 302 7.51 -18.39 -8.74
CA TYR A 302 7.18 -17.51 -9.88
C TYR A 302 8.10 -16.29 -9.97
N LEU A 303 8.32 -15.57 -8.87
CA LEU A 303 9.21 -14.40 -8.84
C LEU A 303 10.63 -14.76 -9.28
N ARG A 304 11.18 -15.86 -8.79
CA ARG A 304 12.53 -16.32 -9.13
C ARG A 304 12.62 -16.83 -10.56
N ASP A 305 11.72 -17.74 -10.93
CA ASP A 305 11.83 -18.54 -12.15
C ASP A 305 11.34 -17.77 -13.39
N GLU A 306 10.34 -16.89 -13.24
CA GLU A 306 9.74 -16.14 -14.35
C GLU A 306 10.15 -14.66 -14.37
N LEU A 307 10.32 -14.02 -13.21
CA LEU A 307 10.65 -12.58 -13.14
C LEU A 307 12.13 -12.29 -12.84
N GLY A 308 12.94 -13.30 -12.50
CA GLY A 308 14.34 -13.12 -12.13
C GLY A 308 14.56 -12.45 -10.76
N ILE A 309 13.53 -12.41 -9.91
CA ILE A 309 13.57 -11.71 -8.61
C ILE A 309 13.73 -12.73 -7.47
N GLN A 310 14.93 -12.74 -6.88
CA GLN A 310 15.23 -13.57 -5.71
C GLN A 310 14.92 -12.81 -4.41
N LEU A 311 13.78 -13.12 -3.80
CA LEU A 311 13.41 -12.50 -2.52
C LEU A 311 14.32 -12.97 -1.36
N PRO A 312 14.67 -12.07 -0.42
CA PRO A 312 15.23 -12.44 0.88
C PRO A 312 14.34 -13.47 1.60
N GLU A 313 14.92 -14.26 2.51
CA GLU A 313 14.18 -15.33 3.21
C GLU A 313 13.04 -14.80 4.09
N ASP A 314 13.22 -13.60 4.64
CA ASP A 314 12.26 -12.98 5.56
C ASP A 314 11.08 -12.30 4.84
N VAL A 315 11.17 -12.10 3.51
CA VAL A 315 10.15 -11.39 2.72
C VAL A 315 9.18 -12.40 2.11
N LEU A 316 7.95 -12.44 2.59
CA LEU A 316 6.90 -13.35 2.11
C LEU A 316 5.93 -12.61 1.17
N PRO A 317 5.77 -13.06 -0.10
CA PRO A 317 4.82 -12.48 -1.03
C PRO A 317 3.36 -12.80 -0.67
N MET A 318 2.57 -11.76 -0.42
CA MET A 318 1.15 -11.88 -0.02
C MET A 318 0.18 -11.75 -1.20
N ALA A 319 0.68 -11.31 -2.36
CA ALA A 319 -0.08 -11.07 -3.59
C ALA A 319 0.49 -11.90 -4.76
N GLY A 320 -0.38 -12.39 -5.65
CA GLY A 320 0.01 -13.15 -6.84
C GLY A 320 0.70 -12.30 -7.91
N THR A 321 0.35 -11.02 -7.98
CA THR A 321 0.93 -10.05 -8.92
C THR A 321 2.11 -9.27 -8.36
N LEU A 322 2.71 -9.66 -7.22
CA LEU A 322 3.90 -8.96 -6.70
C LEU A 322 4.97 -8.84 -7.79
N ALA A 323 5.47 -7.61 -8.02
CA ALA A 323 6.40 -7.27 -9.10
C ALA A 323 5.97 -7.64 -10.54
N TYR A 324 4.73 -8.09 -10.78
CA TYR A 324 4.23 -8.28 -12.15
C TYR A 324 3.83 -6.93 -12.73
N TYR A 325 4.55 -6.47 -13.77
CA TYR A 325 4.20 -5.26 -14.51
C TYR A 325 4.24 -5.54 -16.01
N ARG A 326 3.15 -5.18 -16.72
CA ARG A 326 3.09 -5.20 -18.18
C ARG A 326 3.17 -3.75 -18.70
N PRO A 327 4.17 -3.40 -19.52
CA PRO A 327 4.32 -2.02 -20.02
C PRO A 327 3.22 -1.64 -21.03
N TYR A 328 2.66 -2.63 -21.73
CA TYR A 328 1.62 -2.43 -22.74
C TYR A 328 0.30 -2.98 -22.20
N MET A 329 -0.59 -2.11 -21.70
CA MET A 329 -1.76 -2.56 -20.93
C MET A 329 -2.76 -3.40 -21.76
N LEU A 330 -2.75 -3.25 -23.09
CA LEU A 330 -3.60 -4.04 -24.00
C LEU A 330 -2.94 -5.34 -24.49
N ASN A 331 -1.71 -5.64 -24.05
CA ASN A 331 -0.99 -6.84 -24.45
C ASN A 331 -0.48 -7.62 -23.22
N ASN A 332 -1.06 -8.80 -23.00
CA ASN A 332 -0.73 -9.67 -21.87
C ASN A 332 0.40 -10.66 -22.16
N GLU A 333 1.02 -10.60 -23.36
CA GLU A 333 2.16 -11.44 -23.72
C GLU A 333 3.50 -10.86 -23.24
N TYR A 334 3.51 -9.60 -22.78
CA TYR A 334 4.72 -8.91 -22.31
C TYR A 334 4.64 -8.60 -20.83
N ALA A 335 5.75 -8.81 -20.13
CA ALA A 335 5.98 -8.37 -18.76
C ALA A 335 7.45 -7.99 -18.59
N LEU A 336 7.74 -7.11 -17.64
CA LEU A 336 9.12 -6.81 -17.25
C LEU A 336 9.70 -7.97 -16.43
N THR A 337 10.99 -8.23 -16.63
CA THR A 337 11.78 -9.20 -15.89
C THR A 337 13.14 -8.61 -15.56
N ILE A 338 13.85 -9.18 -14.58
CA ILE A 338 15.23 -8.83 -14.26
C ILE A 338 16.15 -9.85 -14.94
N GLU A 339 17.14 -9.37 -15.69
CA GLU A 339 18.18 -10.24 -16.25
C GLU A 339 19.06 -10.80 -15.12
N ASN A 340 19.30 -12.11 -15.15
CA ASN A 340 20.10 -12.84 -14.16
C ASN A 340 21.60 -12.59 -14.27
#